data_AF-A0A7S3F4X2-F1
#
_entry.id   AF-A0A7S3F4X2-F1
#
_cell.length_a   1.000
_cell.length_b   1.000
_cell.length_c   1.000
_cell.angle_alpha   90.00
_cell.angle_beta   90.00
_cell.angle_gamma   90.00
#
_symmetry.space_group_name_H-M   'P 1'
#
loop_
_entity.id
_entity.type
_entity.pdbx_description
1 polymer ?
#
loop_
_entity_poly.entity_id
_entity_poly.type
_entity_poly.pdbx_seq_one_letter_code
_entity_poly.pdbx_strand_id
1 'polypeptide(L)'
;NEVWGCHQCFVEEGDPRFGPGICERFEMAKGVAADQPVVEEARARRETIRARMDALLAGGAVLAMPTAPGAAPLKQLPTVELEVYRTRMLALTSVAGLCGLPQVNVPLAQTDE
;
A
#
# COMPACT_ATOMS: atom_id res chain seq x y z
N ASN A 1 6.64 -8.37 9.94
CA ASN A 1 7.32 -9.13 8.88
C ASN A 1 6.81 -8.65 7.54
N GLU A 2 7.72 -8.32 6.62
CA GLU A 2 7.41 -7.89 5.25
C GLU A 2 7.06 -9.10 4.37
N VAL A 3 6.42 -8.86 3.22
CA VAL A 3 5.82 -9.94 2.39
C VAL A 3 6.79 -11.05 2.01
N TRP A 4 8.02 -10.70 1.61
CA TRP A 4 9.03 -11.69 1.21
C TRP A 4 9.44 -12.56 2.40
N GLY A 5 9.78 -11.95 3.54
CA GLY A 5 10.15 -12.68 4.76
C GLY A 5 9.04 -13.60 5.28
N CYS A 6 7.77 -13.29 5.00
CA CYS A 6 6.63 -14.15 5.33
C CYS A 6 6.43 -15.33 4.38
N HIS A 7 6.72 -15.14 3.08
CA HIS A 7 6.27 -16.06 2.03
C HIS A 7 7.40 -16.71 1.23
N GLN A 8 8.67 -16.42 1.52
CA GLN A 8 9.82 -16.94 0.75
C GLN A 8 9.79 -18.46 0.56
N CYS A 9 9.52 -19.27 1.61
CA CYS A 9 9.46 -20.73 1.47
C CYS A 9 8.33 -21.17 0.54
N PHE A 10 7.16 -20.55 0.63
CA PHE A 10 6.03 -20.86 -0.26
C PHE A 10 6.37 -20.54 -1.73
N VAL A 11 7.07 -19.43 -1.98
CA VAL A 11 7.43 -19.01 -3.33
C VAL A 11 8.56 -19.88 -3.90
N GLU A 12 9.61 -20.13 -3.12
CA GLU A 12 10.83 -20.80 -3.60
C GLU A 12 10.68 -22.33 -3.64
N GLU A 13 10.00 -22.93 -2.67
CA GLU A 13 9.84 -24.39 -2.60
C GLU A 13 8.55 -24.85 -3.30
N GLY A 14 7.51 -24.00 -3.29
CA GLY A 14 6.18 -24.35 -3.80
C GLY A 14 5.97 -24.10 -5.29
N ASP A 15 6.87 -23.38 -5.95
CA ASP A 15 6.79 -22.97 -7.37
C ASP A 15 5.35 -22.62 -7.84
N PRO A 16 4.68 -21.66 -7.17
CA PRO A 16 3.29 -21.36 -7.45
C PRO A 16 3.13 -20.65 -8.80
N ARG A 17 2.10 -21.03 -9.57
CA ARG A 17 1.68 -20.28 -10.75
C ARG A 17 0.95 -19.00 -10.35
N PHE A 18 1.66 -17.87 -10.39
CA PHE A 18 1.08 -16.55 -10.14
C PHE A 18 0.42 -15.94 -11.37
N GLY A 19 -0.61 -15.14 -11.13
CA GLY A 19 -1.16 -14.26 -12.15
C GLY A 19 -0.22 -13.09 -12.48
N PRO A 20 -0.46 -12.39 -13.61
CA PRO A 20 0.34 -11.23 -14.00
C PRO A 20 0.37 -10.15 -12.91
N GLY A 21 1.53 -9.56 -12.68
CA GLY A 21 1.78 -8.53 -11.67
C GLY A 21 2.04 -9.07 -10.26
N ILE A 22 1.72 -10.33 -9.94
CA ILE A 22 2.03 -10.91 -8.62
C ILE A 22 3.44 -11.50 -8.60
N CYS A 23 3.83 -12.21 -9.67
CA CYS A 23 5.19 -12.74 -9.81
C CYS A 23 6.22 -11.61 -9.73
N GLU A 24 6.00 -10.53 -10.50
CA GLU A 24 6.88 -9.36 -10.57
C GLU A 24 6.98 -8.64 -9.21
N ARG A 25 5.88 -8.62 -8.43
CA ARG A 25 5.89 -8.02 -7.08
C ARG A 25 6.66 -8.87 -6.07
N PHE A 26 6.61 -10.20 -6.18
CA PHE A 26 7.44 -11.08 -5.35
C PHE A 26 8.93 -10.97 -5.71
N GLU A 27 9.26 -10.93 -7.00
CA GLU A 27 10.65 -10.70 -7.46
C GLU A 27 11.18 -9.34 -6.97
N MET A 28 10.37 -8.29 -7.08
CA MET A 28 10.71 -6.98 -6.52
C MET A 28 10.91 -7.05 -5.00
N ALA A 29 9.99 -7.68 -4.28
CA ALA A 29 10.06 -7.81 -2.82
C ALA A 29 11.30 -8.61 -2.37
N LYS A 30 11.67 -9.66 -3.11
CA LYS A 30 12.90 -10.42 -2.91
C LYS A 30 14.14 -9.55 -3.10
N GLY A 31 14.19 -8.77 -4.19
CA GLY A 31 15.28 -7.85 -4.47
C GLY A 31 15.45 -6.79 -3.38
N VAL A 32 14.35 -6.16 -2.94
CA VAL A 32 14.36 -5.19 -1.84
C VAL A 32 14.82 -5.84 -0.54
N ALA A 33 14.31 -7.04 -0.21
CA ALA A 33 14.68 -7.73 1.01
C ALA A 33 16.17 -8.12 1.06
N ALA A 34 16.80 -8.31 -0.10
CA ALA A 34 18.24 -8.59 -0.20
C ALA A 34 19.10 -7.32 -0.06
N ASP A 35 18.54 -6.12 -0.25
CA ASP A 35 19.25 -4.84 -0.16
C ASP A 35 19.03 -4.18 1.22
N GLN A 36 19.85 -4.59 2.19
CA GLN A 36 19.73 -4.12 3.57
C GLN A 36 19.83 -2.58 3.71
N PRO A 37 20.75 -1.87 3.03
CA PRO A 37 20.77 -0.40 3.04
C PRO A 37 19.45 0.24 2.63
N VAL A 38 18.81 -0.24 1.55
CA VAL A 38 17.52 0.29 1.08
C VAL A 38 16.42 0.03 2.13
N VAL A 39 16.41 -1.15 2.75
CA VAL A 39 15.45 -1.49 3.81
C VAL A 39 15.60 -0.56 5.02
N GLU A 40 16.82 -0.30 5.47
CA GLU A 40 17.06 0.59 6.62
C GLU A 40 16.72 2.05 6.30
N GLU A 41 17.02 2.54 5.10
CA GLU A 41 16.61 3.88 4.66
C GLU A 41 15.08 4.00 4.66
N ALA A 42 14.38 3.03 4.10
CA ALA A 42 12.91 3.02 4.05
C ALA A 42 12.29 2.98 5.45
N ARG A 43 12.88 2.23 6.39
CA ARG A 43 12.46 2.19 7.81
C ARG A 43 12.64 3.55 8.47
N ALA A 44 13.82 4.17 8.32
CA ALA A 44 14.08 5.50 8.89
C ALA A 44 13.11 6.56 8.33
N ARG A 45 12.83 6.50 7.02
CA ARG A 45 11.85 7.37 6.37
C ARG A 45 10.44 7.14 6.90
N ARG A 46 10.03 5.89 7.13
CA ARG A 46 8.73 5.56 7.75
C ARG A 46 8.59 6.20 9.13
N GLU A 47 9.61 6.10 9.98
CA GLU A 47 9.55 6.71 11.32
C GLU A 47 9.46 8.24 11.25
N THR A 48 10.12 8.87 10.27
CA THR A 48 10.00 10.32 10.02
C THR A 48 8.56 10.70 9.61
N ILE A 49 7.94 9.93 8.72
CA ILE A 49 6.55 10.15 8.28
C ILE A 49 5.59 9.96 9.45
N ARG A 50 5.78 8.91 10.26
CA ARG A 50 4.99 8.64 11.44
C ARG A 50 5.04 9.80 12.44
N ALA A 51 6.23 10.25 12.81
CA ALA A 51 6.39 11.37 13.74
C ALA A 51 5.69 12.65 13.24
N ARG A 52 5.75 12.92 11.93
CA ARG A 52 5.03 14.04 11.32
C ARG A 52 3.52 13.87 11.44
N MET A 53 2.99 12.68 11.18
CA MET A 53 1.55 12.42 11.29
C MET A 53 1.05 12.50 12.73
N ASP A 54 1.81 11.98 13.69
CA ASP A 54 1.48 12.08 15.12
C ASP A 54 1.40 13.55 15.58
N ALA A 55 2.33 14.40 15.10
CA ALA A 55 2.31 15.83 15.39
C ALA A 55 1.10 16.54 14.74
N LEU A 56 0.74 16.17 13.50
CA LEU A 56 -0.42 16.74 12.79
C LEU A 56 -1.75 16.36 13.45
N LEU A 57 -1.83 15.16 14.04
CA LEU A 57 -3.04 14.64 14.68
C LEU A 57 -3.06 14.86 16.21
N ALA A 58 -2.07 15.60 16.74
CA ALA A 58 -1.97 15.90 18.16
C ALA A 58 -3.22 16.63 18.67
N GLY A 59 -3.54 16.43 19.95
CA GLY A 59 -4.72 17.05 20.57
C GLY A 59 -6.06 16.44 20.17
N GLY A 60 -6.06 15.23 19.59
CA GLY A 60 -7.27 14.52 19.18
C GLY A 60 -7.83 14.98 17.84
N ALA A 61 -7.01 15.61 17.01
CA ALA A 61 -7.41 15.98 15.66
C ALA A 61 -7.63 14.73 14.79
N VAL A 62 -8.52 14.87 13.80
CA VAL A 62 -8.85 13.82 12.84
C VAL A 62 -8.61 14.36 11.43
N LEU A 63 -7.97 13.56 10.59
CA LEU A 63 -7.84 13.84 9.17
C LEU A 63 -9.06 13.29 8.42
N ALA A 64 -9.88 14.18 7.87
CA ALA A 64 -10.95 13.83 6.96
C ALA A 64 -10.46 13.96 5.51
N MET A 65 -10.55 12.88 4.75
CA MET A 65 -10.11 12.81 3.36
C MET A 65 -10.96 11.80 2.57
N PRO A 66 -11.00 11.87 1.23
CA PRO A 66 -11.65 10.85 0.42
C PRO A 66 -11.03 9.46 0.63
N THR A 67 -11.88 8.42 0.68
CA THR A 67 -11.44 7.00 0.77
C THR A 67 -10.91 6.46 -0.55
N ALA A 68 -11.46 6.91 -1.68
CA ALA A 68 -11.15 6.43 -3.01
C ALA A 68 -10.95 7.61 -3.97
N PRO A 69 -10.14 7.45 -5.04
CA PRO A 69 -9.91 8.51 -6.01
C PRO A 69 -11.08 8.73 -6.98
N GLY A 70 -12.10 7.86 -6.95
CA GLY A 70 -13.28 7.92 -7.82
C GLY A 70 -14.14 6.67 -7.67
N ALA A 71 -15.04 6.46 -8.64
CA ALA A 71 -15.87 5.26 -8.75
C ALA A 71 -15.02 3.99 -8.91
N ALA A 72 -15.62 2.85 -8.60
CA ALA A 72 -14.96 1.55 -8.80
C ALA A 72 -14.58 1.35 -10.28
N PRO A 73 -13.36 0.88 -10.59
CA PRO A 73 -12.94 0.70 -11.97
C PRO A 73 -13.71 -0.46 -12.61
N LEU A 74 -13.90 -0.38 -13.94
CA LEU A 74 -14.51 -1.46 -14.71
C LEU A 74 -13.70 -2.76 -14.58
N LYS A 75 -14.40 -3.91 -14.57
CA LYS A 75 -13.76 -5.23 -14.47
C LYS A 75 -12.73 -5.51 -15.58
N GLN A 76 -12.94 -4.92 -16.75
CA GLN A 76 -12.11 -5.10 -17.95
C GLN A 76 -11.23 -3.86 -18.22
N LEU A 77 -11.01 -3.01 -17.22
CA LEU A 77 -10.13 -1.85 -17.38
C LEU A 77 -8.72 -2.32 -17.79
N PRO A 78 -8.10 -1.70 -18.81
CA PRO A 78 -6.75 -2.07 -19.24
C PRO A 78 -5.75 -2.00 -18.09
N THR A 79 -4.80 -2.94 -18.04
CA THR A 79 -3.86 -3.08 -16.92
C THR A 79 -3.12 -1.77 -16.59
N VAL A 80 -2.69 -1.02 -17.61
CA VAL A 80 -1.97 0.25 -17.41
C VAL A 80 -2.83 1.30 -16.70
N GLU A 81 -4.11 1.40 -17.06
CA GLU A 81 -5.06 2.32 -16.42
C GLU A 81 -5.42 1.84 -15.02
N LEU A 82 -5.54 0.52 -14.83
CA LEU A 82 -5.81 -0.09 -13.54
C LEU A 82 -4.65 0.12 -12.55
N GLU A 83 -3.40 0.09 -13.00
CA GLU A 83 -2.24 0.43 -12.16
C GLU A 83 -2.25 1.91 -11.77
N VAL A 84 -2.60 2.83 -12.67
CA VAL A 84 -2.77 4.26 -12.31
C VAL A 84 -3.84 4.43 -11.24
N TYR A 85 -4.98 3.77 -11.38
CA TYR A 85 -6.05 3.80 -10.37
C TYR A 85 -5.57 3.21 -9.03
N ARG A 86 -4.85 2.09 -9.04
CA ARG A 86 -4.25 1.47 -7.85
C ARG A 86 -3.26 2.38 -7.14
N THR A 87 -2.38 3.07 -7.87
CA THR A 87 -1.43 4.02 -7.27
C THR A 87 -2.15 5.16 -6.56
N ARG A 88 -3.20 5.72 -7.18
CA ARG A 88 -4.01 6.78 -6.57
C ARG A 88 -4.77 6.29 -5.33
N MET A 89 -5.36 5.11 -5.42
CA MET A 89 -6.04 4.47 -4.28
C MET A 89 -5.06 4.23 -3.13
N LEU A 90 -3.90 3.66 -3.40
CA LEU A 90 -2.89 3.37 -2.39
C LEU A 90 -2.41 4.64 -1.69
N ALA A 91 -2.24 5.76 -2.41
CA ALA A 91 -1.86 7.04 -1.80
C ALA A 91 -2.88 7.53 -0.74
N LEU A 92 -4.16 7.17 -0.88
CA LEU A 92 -5.20 7.51 0.10
C LEU A 92 -5.25 6.51 1.25
N THR A 93 -5.06 5.22 0.98
CA THR A 93 -5.26 4.15 1.97
C THR A 93 -3.99 3.74 2.71
N SER A 94 -2.80 4.08 2.21
CA SER A 94 -1.54 3.66 2.83
C SER A 94 -1.16 4.51 4.04
N VAL A 95 -1.72 5.71 4.20
CA VAL A 95 -1.31 6.66 5.25
C VAL A 95 -1.46 6.05 6.64
N ALA A 96 -2.64 5.49 6.95
CA ALA A 96 -2.90 4.93 8.27
C ALA A 96 -2.06 3.67 8.54
N GLY A 97 -1.98 2.75 7.57
CA GLY A 97 -1.19 1.53 7.68
C GLY A 97 0.31 1.81 7.84
N LEU A 98 0.86 2.78 7.09
CA LEU A 98 2.26 3.17 7.16
C LEU A 98 2.63 3.81 8.50
N CYS A 99 1.70 4.58 9.08
CA CYS A 99 1.92 5.33 10.31
C CYS A 99 1.45 4.60 11.58
N GLY A 100 0.77 3.44 11.45
CA GLY A 100 0.21 2.71 12.59
C GLY A 100 -0.99 3.40 13.22
N LEU A 101 -1.78 4.14 12.43
CA LEU A 101 -2.95 4.88 12.87
C LEU A 101 -4.25 4.11 12.60
N PRO A 102 -5.32 4.32 13.39
CA PRO A 102 -6.65 3.82 13.05
C PRO A 102 -7.24 4.62 11.88
N GLN A 103 -7.95 3.93 10.97
CA GLN A 103 -8.72 4.55 9.88
C GLN A 103 -10.09 3.89 9.75
N VAL A 104 -11.12 4.72 9.54
CA VAL A 104 -12.50 4.29 9.27
C VAL A 104 -12.95 4.92 7.96
N ASN A 105 -13.70 4.16 7.15
CA ASN A 105 -14.29 4.65 5.92
C ASN A 105 -15.82 4.69 6.09
N VAL A 106 -16.43 5.82 5.73
CA VAL A 106 -17.87 6.05 5.91
C VAL A 106 -18.51 6.33 4.55
N PRO A 107 -19.62 5.66 4.18
CA PRO A 107 -20.31 5.91 2.92
C PRO A 107 -21.07 7.24 3.00
N LEU A 108 -20.47 8.31 2.48
CA LEU A 108 -21.00 9.68 2.57
C LEU A 108 -21.47 10.27 1.23
N ALA A 109 -21.10 9.66 0.10
CA ALA A 109 -21.42 10.17 -1.22
C ALA A 109 -21.64 9.02 -2.21
N GLN A 110 -22.44 9.29 -3.23
CA GLN A 110 -22.57 8.47 -4.42
C GLN A 110 -21.83 9.17 -5.56
N THR A 111 -21.13 8.41 -6.38
CA THR A 111 -20.54 8.87 -7.63
C THR A 111 -21.35 8.29 -8.76
N ASP A 112 -21.75 9.11 -9.72
CA ASP A 112 -22.38 8.63 -10.94
C ASP A 112 -21.40 7.74 -11.73
N GLU A 113 -21.93 6.72 -12.43
CA GLU A 113 -21.15 5.77 -13.25
C GLU A 113 -20.49 6.43 -14.48
#